data_AF-A0A7N0TGP9-F1
#
_entry.id   AF-A0A7N0TGP9-F1
#
_cell.length_a   1.000
_cell.length_b   1.000
_cell.length_c   1.000
_cell.angle_alpha   90.00
_cell.angle_beta   90.00
_cell.angle_gamma   90.00
#
_symmetry.space_group_name_H-M   'P 1'
#
loop_
_entity.id
_entity.type
_entity.pdbx_description
1 polymer ?
#
loop_
_entity_poly.entity_id
_entity_poly.type
_entity_poly.pdbx_seq_one_letter_code
_entity_poly.pdbx_strand_id
1 'polypeptide(L)' 'MTNALQPPLQGVPWVTVNDKPIDDYLNYLEYVCEAYKGPDRPAKCSDASLKSTPWAEGSSALKTCPRKAETQ' A
#
# COMPACT_ATOMS: atom_id res chain seq x y z
N MET A 1 17.91 10.90 -14.21
CA MET A 1 18.50 10.31 -13.00
C MET A 1 18.06 11.13 -11.80
N THR A 2 17.65 10.50 -10.70
CA THR A 2 17.03 11.14 -9.52
C THR A 2 18.05 11.69 -8.49
N ASN A 3 19.30 11.91 -8.90
CA ASN A 3 20.43 12.29 -8.03
C ASN A 3 20.31 13.66 -7.32
N ALA A 4 19.26 14.44 -7.56
CA ALA A 4 19.04 15.75 -6.95
C ALA A 4 18.13 15.72 -5.70
N LEU A 5 17.70 14.54 -5.24
CA LEU A 5 16.85 14.41 -4.06
C LEU A 5 17.64 14.68 -2.77
N GLN A 6 17.10 15.52 -1.89
CA GLN A 6 17.55 15.70 -0.51
C GLN A 6 16.47 15.17 0.44
N PRO A 7 16.77 14.16 1.27
CA PRO A 7 18.03 13.44 1.38
C PRO A 7 18.32 12.52 0.17
N PRO A 8 19.59 12.12 -0.04
CA PRO A 8 19.98 11.21 -1.12
C PRO A 8 19.15 9.92 -1.09
N LEU A 9 18.67 9.46 -2.24
CA LEU A 9 17.88 8.24 -2.35
C LEU A 9 18.73 7.03 -1.93
N GLN A 10 18.41 6.41 -0.79
CA GLN A 10 19.20 5.32 -0.23
C GLN A 10 19.00 3.98 -0.96
N GLY A 11 17.92 3.85 -1.71
CA GLY A 11 17.57 2.68 -2.50
C GLY A 11 16.22 2.87 -3.18
N VAL A 12 15.96 2.11 -4.25
CA VAL A 12 14.63 2.00 -4.87
C VAL A 12 14.01 0.64 -4.49
N PRO A 13 12.68 0.55 -4.38
CA PRO A 13 11.70 1.63 -4.42
C PRO A 13 11.72 2.48 -3.13
N TRP A 14 11.57 3.80 -3.29
CA TRP A 14 11.34 4.70 -2.15
C TRP A 14 9.83 4.81 -1.92
N VAL A 15 9.35 4.29 -0.80
CA VAL A 15 7.93 4.29 -0.43
C VAL A 15 7.76 5.05 0.89
N THR A 16 6.78 5.94 0.94
CA THR A 16 6.46 6.72 2.14
C THR A 16 4.99 6.57 2.51
N VAL A 17 4.71 6.41 3.80
CA VAL A 17 3.36 6.44 4.38
C VAL A 17 3.29 7.63 5.34
N ASN A 18 2.41 8.60 5.06
CA ASN A 18 2.33 9.87 5.83
C ASN A 18 3.70 10.54 6.05
N ASP A 19 4.44 10.77 4.97
CA ASP A 19 5.78 11.41 4.97
C ASP A 19 6.87 10.65 5.75
N LYS A 20 6.56 9.45 6.27
CA LYS A 20 7.54 8.55 6.88
C LYS A 20 8.01 7.52 5.84
N PRO A 21 9.31 7.45 5.51
CA PRO A 21 9.84 6.39 4.66
C PRO A 21 9.73 5.04 5.37
N ILE A 22 9.43 3.99 4.60
CA ILE A 22 9.35 2.61 5.10
C ILE A 22 10.43 1.76 4.42
N ASP A 23 11.05 0.88 5.19
CA ASP A 23 12.09 -0.03 4.69
C ASP A 23 11.49 -1.33 4.14
N ASP A 24 10.46 -1.86 4.82
CA ASP A 24 9.82 -3.12 4.45
C ASP A 24 8.64 -2.89 3.50
N TYR A 25 8.96 -2.67 2.22
CA TYR A 25 7.96 -2.41 1.19
C TYR A 25 6.95 -3.56 1.03
N LEU A 26 7.33 -4.80 1.36
CA LEU A 26 6.46 -5.97 1.25
C LEU A 26 5.41 -6.02 2.36
N ASN A 27 5.58 -5.26 3.43
CA ASN A 27 4.59 -5.13 4.51
C ASN A 27 3.97 -3.73 4.55
N TYR A 28 3.93 -3.00 3.42
CA TYR A 28 3.37 -1.64 3.35
C TYR A 28 1.95 -1.52 3.92
N LEU A 29 1.13 -2.57 3.83
CA LEU A 29 -0.22 -2.61 4.38
C LEU A 29 -0.26 -2.44 5.90
N GLU A 30 0.73 -2.96 6.63
CA GLU A 30 0.85 -2.79 8.07
C GLU A 30 1.03 -1.31 8.42
N TYR A 31 2.00 -0.66 7.77
CA TYR A 31 2.27 0.77 7.96
C TYR A 31 1.07 1.65 7.59
N VAL A 32 0.33 1.32 6.53
CA VAL A 32 -0.90 2.04 6.16
C VAL A 32 -1.97 1.90 7.24
N CYS A 33 -2.13 0.70 7.80
CA CYS A 33 -3.12 0.43 8.83
C CYS A 33 -2.77 1.06 10.19
N GLU A 34 -1.49 1.15 10.54
CA GLU A 34 -1.02 1.88 11.72
C GLU A 34 -1.19 3.40 11.57
N ALA A 35 -0.98 3.91 10.36
CA ALA A 35 -1.09 5.33 10.07
C ALA A 35 -2.54 5.86 10.02
N TYR A 36 -3.54 4.96 9.98
CA TYR A 36 -4.95 5.32 9.92
C TYR A 36 -5.46 5.88 11.25
N LYS A 37 -5.90 7.14 11.23
CA LYS A 37 -6.43 7.87 12.42
C LYS A 37 -7.94 8.06 12.39
N GLY A 38 -8.62 7.54 11.38
CA GLY A 38 -10.07 7.64 11.27
C GLY A 38 -10.80 6.75 12.29
N PRO A 39 -12.07 7.05 12.59
CA PRO A 39 -12.86 6.27 13.53
C PRO A 39 -13.16 4.86 13.02
N ASP A 40 -13.37 4.70 11.71
CA ASP A 40 -13.75 3.44 11.09
C ASP A 40 -12.55 2.75 10.45
N ARG A 41 -11.77 2.04 11.26
CA ARG A 41 -10.60 1.28 10.78
C ARG A 41 -11.04 0.28 9.70
N PRO A 42 -10.42 0.29 8.50
CA PRO A 42 -10.81 -0.64 7.44
C PRO A 42 -10.73 -2.09 7.91
N ALA A 43 -11.72 -2.92 7.57
CA ALA A 43 -11.79 -4.31 8.03
C ALA A 43 -10.54 -5.14 7.71
N LYS A 44 -9.85 -4.80 6.61
CA LYS A 44 -8.58 -5.43 6.23
C LYS A 44 -7.45 -5.16 7.21
N CYS A 45 -7.46 -4.01 7.87
CA CYS A 45 -6.50 -3.67 8.93
C CYS A 45 -6.68 -4.47 10.22
N SER A 46 -7.71 -5.30 10.31
CA SER A 46 -7.97 -6.20 11.45
C SER A 46 -7.70 -7.67 11.10
N ASP A 47 -7.26 -7.96 9.87
CA ASP A 47 -6.95 -9.31 9.42
C ASP A 47 -5.59 -9.77 9.99
N ALA A 48 -5.45 -11.04 10.36
CA ALA A 48 -4.17 -11.59 10.82
C ALA A 48 -3.17 -11.76 9.66
N SER A 49 -3.64 -11.72 8.40
CA SER A 49 -2.82 -11.91 7.19
C SER A 49 -2.49 -10.59 6.47
N LEU A 50 -2.14 -9.54 7.21
CA LEU A 50 -1.78 -8.21 6.64
C LEU A 50 -0.55 -8.18 5.74
N LYS A 51 0.12 -9.31 5.53
CA LYS A 51 1.24 -9.41 4.61
C LYS A 51 0.74 -9.11 3.21
N SER A 52 1.35 -8.11 2.56
CA SER A 52 1.13 -7.98 1.13
C SER A 52 1.75 -9.23 0.51
N THR A 53 0.95 -10.02 -0.19
CA THR A 53 1.48 -11.18 -0.90
C THR A 53 2.47 -10.63 -1.92
N PRO A 54 3.75 -11.05 -1.89
CA PRO A 54 4.61 -10.88 -3.05
C PRO A 54 3.82 -11.42 -4.23
N TRP A 55 3.83 -10.71 -5.36
CA TRP A 55 3.21 -11.16 -6.60
C TRP A 55 3.54 -12.65 -6.81
N ALA A 56 2.60 -13.51 -6.44
CA ALA A 56 2.61 -14.91 -6.74
C ALA A 56 1.83 -14.99 -8.04
N GLU A 57 2.56 -15.34 -9.10
CA GLU A 57 2.04 -15.76 -10.38
C GLU A 57 0.75 -16.59 -10.17
N GLY A 58 -0.37 -16.08 -10.67
CA GLY A 58 -1.61 -16.83 -10.79
C GLY A 58 -2.56 -16.76 -9.59
N SER A 59 -3.47 -15.79 -9.62
CA SER A 59 -4.84 -15.95 -9.09
C SER A 59 -5.76 -14.98 -9.82
N SER A 60 -6.45 -15.49 -10.83
CA SER A 60 -7.47 -14.81 -11.64
C SER A 60 -8.74 -14.43 -10.84
N ALA A 61 -8.60 -13.88 -9.63
CA ALA A 61 -9.73 -13.56 -8.75
C ALA A 61 -9.62 -12.20 -8.06
N LEU A 62 -8.80 -11.26 -8.56
CA LEU A 62 -9.04 -9.86 -8.26
C LEU A 62 -10.37 -9.49 -8.92
N LYS A 63 -11.46 -9.51 -8.12
CA LYS A 63 -12.74 -8.96 -8.53
C LYS A 63 -12.53 -7.48 -8.82
N THR A 64 -12.37 -7.15 -10.10
CA THR A 64 -12.31 -5.79 -10.59
C THR A 64 -13.55 -5.05 -10.10
N CYS A 65 -13.39 -3.90 -9.44
CA CYS A 65 -14.52 -3.06 -9.08
C CYS A 65 -15.19 -2.59 -10.39
N PRO A 66 -16.45 -2.95 -10.67
CA PRO A 66 -17.10 -2.46 -11.88
C PRO A 66 -17.27 -0.95 -11.73
N ARG A 67 -16.80 -0.19 -12.74
CA ARG A 67 -17.15 1.21 -12.89
C ARG A 67 -18.68 1.26 -12.98
N LYS A 68 -19.37 1.77 -11.96
CA LYS A 68 -20.80 2.06 -12.05
C LYS A 68 -20.93 3.14 -13.14
N ALA A 69 -21.52 2.79 -14.28
CA ALA A 69 -22.00 3.81 -15.20
C ALA A 69 -23.19 4.49 -14.53
N GLU A 70 -23.06 5.79 -14.26
CA GLU A 70 -24.19 6.64 -13.90
C GLU A 70 -25.07 6.79 -15.16
N THR A 71 -26.25 6.17 -15.14
CA THR A 71 -27.29 6.48 -16.13
C THR A 71 -28.07 7.69 -15.62
N GLN A 72 -28.15 8.70 -16.47
CA GLN A 72 -28.86 9.96 -16.27
C GLN A 72 -30.38 9.77 -16.16
#